data_AF-A0A820WZH3-F1
#
_entry.id   AF-A0A820WZH3-F1
#
_cell.length_a   1.000
_cell.length_b   1.000
_cell.length_c   1.000
_cell.angle_alpha   90.00
_cell.angle_beta   90.00
_cell.angle_gamma   90.00
#
_symmetry.space_group_name_H-M   'P 1'
#
loop_
_entity.id
_entity.type
_entity.pdbx_description
1 polymer ?
#
loop_
_entity_poly.entity_id
_entity_poly.type
_entity_poly.pdbx_seq_one_letter_code
_entity_poly.pdbx_strand_id
1 'polypeptide(L)'
;MLINGRNHSDETDCENWQCNNIYTRCDGFWSCPHGEDEENCTRSICPKGLLPCISSNKSALICLPANQVDDGIIDCLGAPDEIEYCRESNEYYRTRGFYCQSDRKCVQHRELCDGNQDCLEGDDENFCT
;
A
#
# COMPACT_ATOMS: atom_id res chain seq x y z
N MET A 1 2.84 26.48 -12.40
CA MET A 1 2.37 27.33 -13.52
C MET A 1 1.08 28.01 -13.11
N LEU A 2 0.95 29.31 -13.32
CA LEU A 2 -0.28 30.03 -12.96
C LEU A 2 -1.34 29.79 -14.02
N ILE A 3 -2.44 29.11 -13.68
CA ILE A 3 -3.62 28.95 -14.54
C ILE A 3 -4.82 29.51 -13.76
N ASN A 4 -5.59 30.43 -14.35
CA ASN A 4 -6.72 31.10 -13.70
C ASN A 4 -6.41 31.72 -12.32
N GLY A 5 -5.19 32.23 -12.12
CA GLY A 5 -4.77 32.84 -10.85
C GLY A 5 -4.49 31.86 -9.72
N ARG A 6 -4.56 30.55 -9.97
CA ARG A 6 -4.09 29.49 -9.06
C ARG A 6 -2.76 28.96 -9.55
N ASN A 7 -1.85 28.67 -8.61
CA ASN A 7 -0.58 28.05 -8.95
C ASN A 7 -0.80 26.54 -9.08
N HIS A 8 -0.78 26.03 -10.30
CA HIS A 8 -0.88 24.62 -10.59
C HIS A 8 0.52 23.99 -10.66
N SER A 9 0.73 22.91 -9.94
CA SER A 9 1.90 22.04 -10.07
C SER A 9 1.44 20.62 -10.43
N ASP A 10 2.41 19.74 -10.61
CA ASP A 10 2.25 18.29 -10.56
C ASP A 10 1.72 17.76 -9.21
N GLU A 11 1.47 18.65 -8.25
CA GLU A 11 0.94 18.36 -6.91
C GLU A 11 -0.41 19.06 -6.65
N THR A 12 -1.10 19.52 -7.71
CA THR A 12 -2.43 20.14 -7.61
C THR A 12 -3.48 19.30 -8.31
N ASP A 13 -4.68 19.24 -7.73
CA ASP A 13 -5.85 18.51 -8.24
C ASP A 13 -5.59 16.99 -8.39
N CYS A 14 -4.78 16.41 -7.50
CA CYS A 14 -4.34 15.00 -7.52
C CYS A 14 -5.51 14.00 -7.52
N GLU A 15 -6.67 14.38 -6.99
CA GLU A 15 -7.89 13.58 -7.03
C GLU A 15 -8.42 13.32 -8.45
N ASN A 16 -8.01 14.13 -9.43
CA ASN A 16 -8.36 13.95 -10.84
C ASN A 16 -7.31 13.15 -11.63
N TRP A 17 -6.22 12.75 -10.98
CA TRP A 17 -5.15 12.02 -11.65
C TRP A 17 -5.56 10.57 -11.85
N GLN A 18 -5.14 10.01 -12.99
CA GLN A 18 -5.28 8.57 -13.20
C GLN A 18 -4.45 7.84 -12.15
N CYS A 19 -4.99 6.75 -11.62
CA CYS A 19 -4.31 5.93 -10.64
C CYS A 19 -2.99 5.36 -11.19
N ASN A 20 -2.85 5.17 -12.51
CA ASN A 20 -1.64 4.77 -13.21
C ASN A 20 -0.96 6.00 -13.81
N ASN A 21 -0.03 6.58 -13.07
CA ASN A 21 0.68 7.79 -13.46
C ASN A 21 2.17 7.65 -13.16
N ILE A 22 2.94 8.72 -13.38
CA ILE A 22 4.39 8.69 -13.23
C ILE A 22 4.88 8.43 -11.79
N TYR A 23 4.02 8.64 -10.78
CA TYR A 23 4.35 8.45 -9.37
C TYR A 23 3.96 7.07 -8.85
N THR A 24 2.89 6.49 -9.40
CA THR A 24 2.33 5.20 -8.97
C THR A 24 2.77 4.04 -9.86
N ARG A 25 3.25 4.31 -11.08
CA ARG A 25 3.65 3.24 -12.00
C ARG A 25 4.92 2.54 -11.53
N CYS A 26 4.83 1.23 -11.32
CA CYS A 26 5.94 0.36 -10.91
C CYS A 26 6.63 0.85 -9.63
N ASP A 27 5.88 1.48 -8.73
CA ASP A 27 6.37 1.94 -7.43
C ASP A 27 6.32 0.84 -6.36
N GLY A 28 5.74 -0.32 -6.73
CA GLY A 28 5.58 -1.48 -5.87
C GLY A 28 4.30 -1.46 -5.04
N PHE A 29 3.44 -0.46 -5.24
CA PHE A 29 2.15 -0.28 -4.58
C PHE A 29 1.04 -0.31 -5.62
N TRP A 30 -0.01 -1.06 -5.32
CA TRP A 30 -1.16 -1.23 -6.20
C TRP A 30 -2.13 -0.06 -5.99
N SER A 31 -1.85 1.07 -6.63
CA SER A 31 -2.61 2.31 -6.51
C SER A 31 -3.88 2.32 -7.37
N CYS A 32 -3.97 1.43 -8.37
CA CYS A 32 -5.14 1.27 -9.23
C CYS A 32 -6.01 0.07 -8.85
N PRO A 33 -7.34 0.09 -9.04
CA PRO A 33 -8.21 -1.04 -8.70
C PRO A 33 -7.85 -2.38 -9.36
N HIS A 34 -7.16 -2.37 -10.50
CA HIS A 34 -6.73 -3.58 -11.23
C HIS A 34 -5.21 -3.69 -11.39
N GLY A 35 -4.42 -2.86 -10.70
CA GLY A 35 -2.95 -2.99 -10.65
C GLY A 35 -2.24 -2.71 -11.95
N GLU A 36 -2.94 -2.03 -12.86
CA GLU A 36 -2.42 -1.55 -14.14
C GLU A 36 -1.18 -0.66 -13.99
N ASP A 37 -1.01 -0.02 -12.83
CA ASP A 37 0.17 0.72 -12.43
C ASP A 37 1.39 -0.18 -12.16
N GLU A 38 1.18 -1.41 -11.70
CA GLU A 38 2.22 -2.42 -11.45
C GLU A 38 2.41 -3.44 -12.59
N GLU A 39 1.75 -3.22 -13.73
CA GLU A 39 1.89 -4.09 -14.90
C GLU A 39 3.13 -3.76 -15.76
N ASN A 40 3.80 -4.84 -16.20
CA ASN A 40 4.90 -4.81 -17.16
C ASN A 40 6.16 -4.05 -16.66
N CYS A 41 6.46 -4.19 -15.37
CA CYS A 41 7.65 -3.61 -14.73
C CYS A 41 8.88 -4.51 -14.91
N THR A 42 10.07 -3.90 -15.06
CA THR A 42 11.34 -4.63 -15.31
C THR A 42 11.82 -5.43 -14.08
N ARG A 43 11.27 -5.15 -12.88
CA ARG A 43 11.65 -5.72 -11.59
C ARG A 43 10.43 -6.23 -10.79
N SER A 44 9.54 -6.99 -11.42
CA SER A 44 8.45 -7.62 -10.67
C SER A 44 8.96 -8.89 -9.96
N ILE A 45 8.80 -8.93 -8.64
CA ILE A 45 9.06 -10.13 -7.82
C ILE A 45 8.04 -11.22 -8.14
N CYS A 46 6.81 -10.79 -8.48
CA CYS A 46 5.71 -11.65 -8.88
C CYS A 46 5.50 -11.66 -10.40
N PRO A 47 4.96 -12.75 -10.97
CA PRO A 47 4.50 -12.79 -12.35
C PRO A 47 3.45 -11.71 -12.64
N LYS A 48 3.24 -11.42 -13.93
CA LYS A 48 2.27 -10.39 -14.39
C LYS A 48 0.89 -10.61 -13.76
N GLY A 49 0.28 -9.53 -13.25
CA GLY A 49 -1.06 -9.52 -12.67
C GLY A 49 -1.15 -10.08 -11.25
N LEU A 50 -0.03 -10.22 -10.54
CA LEU A 50 0.03 -10.66 -9.16
C LEU A 50 0.78 -9.63 -8.28
N LEU A 51 0.20 -9.30 -7.14
CA LEU A 51 0.73 -8.37 -6.13
C LEU A 51 1.68 -9.09 -5.17
N PRO A 52 2.91 -8.58 -4.95
CA PRO A 52 3.76 -9.04 -3.86
C PRO A 52 3.10 -8.73 -2.51
N CYS A 53 2.93 -9.77 -1.71
CA CYS A 53 2.15 -9.74 -0.48
C CYS A 53 2.85 -10.60 0.57
N ILE A 54 2.85 -10.19 1.83
CA ILE A 54 3.35 -11.04 2.92
C ILE A 54 2.17 -11.81 3.50
N SER A 55 2.20 -13.14 3.43
CA SER A 55 1.12 -13.96 3.99
C SER A 55 1.16 -13.91 5.51
N SER A 56 0.06 -13.51 6.13
CA SER A 56 -0.14 -13.49 7.59
C SER A 56 0.11 -14.85 8.25
N ASN A 57 -0.22 -15.96 7.57
CA ASN A 57 -0.12 -17.31 8.12
C ASN A 57 1.24 -17.98 7.96
N LYS A 58 1.98 -17.65 6.90
CA LYS A 58 3.21 -18.37 6.51
C LYS A 58 4.47 -17.54 6.66
N SER A 59 4.33 -16.27 7.02
CA SER A 59 5.45 -15.37 7.17
C SER A 59 6.33 -15.32 5.91
N ALA A 60 5.70 -15.42 4.74
CA ALA A 60 6.39 -15.61 3.47
C ALA A 60 5.83 -14.66 2.42
N LEU A 61 6.71 -14.20 1.53
CA LEU A 61 6.30 -13.46 0.34
C LEU A 61 5.49 -14.40 -0.57
N ILE A 62 4.24 -14.02 -0.80
CA ILE A 62 3.30 -14.64 -1.74
C ILE A 62 2.97 -13.63 -2.84
N CYS A 63 2.41 -14.14 -3.93
CA CYS A 63 1.95 -13.34 -5.05
C CYS A 63 0.42 -13.43 -5.08
N LEU A 64 -0.25 -12.40 -4.59
CA LEU A 64 -1.70 -12.31 -4.47
C LEU A 64 -2.30 -11.94 -5.84
N PRO A 65 -3.35 -12.62 -6.32
CA PRO A 65 -3.96 -12.28 -7.59
C PRO A 65 -4.80 -11.00 -7.50
N ALA A 66 -4.89 -10.29 -8.64
CA ALA A 66 -5.62 -9.02 -8.78
C ALA A 66 -7.06 -9.03 -8.24
N ASN A 67 -7.72 -10.19 -8.23
CA ASN A 67 -9.11 -10.33 -7.78
C ASN A 67 -9.27 -10.44 -6.26
N GLN A 68 -8.16 -10.44 -5.52
CA GLN A 68 -8.08 -10.44 -4.06
C GLN A 68 -7.53 -9.09 -3.54
N VAL A 69 -7.46 -8.09 -4.40
CA VAL A 69 -7.01 -6.74 -4.05
C VAL A 69 -8.26 -5.86 -4.01
N ASP A 70 -8.42 -5.08 -2.95
CA ASP A 70 -9.63 -4.30 -2.63
C ASP A 70 -10.93 -5.14 -2.73
N ASP A 71 -10.88 -6.42 -2.34
CA ASP A 71 -12.02 -7.33 -2.29
C ASP A 71 -12.78 -7.28 -0.94
N GLY A 72 -12.29 -6.46 0.00
CA GLY A 72 -12.80 -6.28 1.35
C GLY A 72 -12.29 -7.32 2.35
N ILE A 73 -11.27 -8.11 1.97
CA ILE A 73 -10.67 -9.16 2.80
C ILE A 73 -9.17 -8.88 2.93
N ILE A 74 -8.71 -8.78 4.17
CA ILE A 74 -7.28 -8.64 4.45
C ILE A 74 -6.59 -10.00 4.24
N ASP A 75 -6.03 -10.22 3.05
CA ASP A 75 -5.22 -11.37 2.68
C ASP A 75 -3.74 -11.16 3.00
N CYS A 76 -3.27 -9.91 2.98
CA CYS A 76 -1.87 -9.57 3.27
C CYS A 76 -1.65 -9.04 4.68
N LEU A 77 -0.50 -9.40 5.24
CA LEU A 77 -0.01 -8.80 6.48
C LEU A 77 0.17 -7.29 6.28
N GLY A 78 -0.44 -6.51 7.18
CA GLY A 78 -0.45 -5.05 7.10
C GLY A 78 -1.53 -4.47 6.20
N ALA A 79 -2.42 -5.30 5.64
CA ALA A 79 -3.47 -4.92 4.69
C ALA A 79 -3.03 -4.05 3.48
N PRO A 80 -1.84 -4.26 2.87
CA PRO A 80 -1.45 -3.53 1.66
C PRO A 80 -2.34 -3.82 0.44
N ASP A 81 -3.03 -4.96 0.46
CA ASP A 81 -4.06 -5.37 -0.50
C ASP A 81 -5.39 -4.66 -0.32
N GLU A 82 -5.63 -4.03 0.83
CA GLU A 82 -6.87 -3.35 1.19
C GLU A 82 -6.58 -1.94 1.68
N ILE A 83 -6.12 -1.07 0.76
CA ILE A 83 -5.57 0.24 1.08
C ILE A 83 -6.56 1.15 1.84
N GLU A 84 -7.85 0.93 1.64
CA GLU A 84 -8.94 1.65 2.30
C GLU A 84 -8.86 1.59 3.84
N TYR A 85 -8.37 0.48 4.44
CA TYR A 85 -8.29 0.36 5.91
C TYR A 85 -7.38 1.40 6.54
N CYS A 86 -6.29 1.78 5.87
CA CYS A 86 -5.38 2.82 6.36
C CYS A 86 -5.60 4.19 5.73
N ARG A 87 -6.40 4.27 4.65
CA ARG A 87 -6.74 5.50 3.94
C ARG A 87 -7.51 6.49 4.80
N GLU A 88 -8.36 6.00 5.71
CA GLU A 88 -9.18 6.84 6.61
C GLU A 88 -8.36 7.50 7.74
N SER A 89 -7.18 6.96 8.08
CA SER A 89 -6.49 7.32 9.33
C SER A 89 -5.73 8.66 9.28
N ASN A 90 -5.20 9.08 8.12
CA ASN A 90 -4.63 10.40 7.86
C ASN A 90 -4.14 10.45 6.39
N GLU A 91 -4.02 11.63 5.77
CA GLU A 91 -3.33 11.74 4.46
C GLU A 91 -1.91 11.16 4.49
N TYR A 92 -1.27 11.19 5.65
CA TYR A 92 0.08 10.67 5.86
C TYR A 92 0.19 9.13 5.76
N TYR A 93 -0.88 8.38 6.07
CA TYR A 93 -0.87 6.91 6.02
C TYR A 93 -1.35 6.35 4.68
N ARG A 94 -1.85 7.22 3.79
CA ARG A 94 -2.47 6.84 2.50
C ARG A 94 -1.57 6.01 1.58
N THR A 95 -0.26 6.09 1.72
CA THR A 95 0.67 5.43 0.80
C THR A 95 1.56 4.39 1.47
N ARG A 96 1.64 4.37 2.81
CA ARG A 96 2.67 3.60 3.56
C ARG A 96 2.25 3.18 4.97
N GLY A 97 0.95 3.08 5.22
CA GLY A 97 0.43 2.56 6.49
C GLY A 97 0.55 1.03 6.53
N PHE A 98 0.84 0.49 7.70
CA PHE A 98 0.68 -0.93 8.01
C PHE A 98 -0.52 -1.08 8.93
N TYR A 99 -1.48 -1.89 8.53
CA TYR A 99 -2.67 -2.18 9.33
C TYR A 99 -2.37 -3.26 10.36
N CYS A 100 -2.44 -2.89 11.63
CA CYS A 100 -2.40 -3.81 12.75
C CYS A 100 -3.72 -4.58 12.82
N GLN A 101 -3.66 -5.88 12.54
CA GLN A 101 -4.85 -6.74 12.53
C GLN A 101 -5.50 -6.87 13.91
N SER A 102 -4.68 -6.74 14.96
CA SER A 102 -5.03 -6.98 16.36
C SER A 102 -5.85 -5.84 16.99
N ASP A 103 -5.54 -4.58 16.70
CA ASP A 103 -6.19 -3.39 17.29
C ASP A 103 -6.87 -2.48 16.26
N ARG A 104 -6.82 -2.84 14.96
CA ARG A 104 -7.39 -2.07 13.84
C ARG A 104 -6.81 -0.66 13.76
N LYS A 105 -5.55 -0.51 14.16
CA LYS A 105 -4.77 0.72 14.04
C LYS A 105 -3.91 0.65 12.78
N CYS A 106 -3.57 1.81 12.24
CA CYS A 106 -2.51 1.92 11.24
C CYS A 106 -1.26 2.52 11.87
N VAL A 107 -0.13 1.86 11.63
CA VAL A 107 1.20 2.34 12.02
C VAL A 107 1.97 2.78 10.78
N GLN A 108 2.94 3.64 10.97
CA GLN A 108 3.77 4.16 9.89
C GLN A 108 4.83 3.13 9.54
N HIS A 109 5.31 3.15 8.30
CA HIS A 109 6.46 2.34 7.91
C HIS A 109 7.69 2.53 8.82
N ARG A 110 7.88 3.72 9.41
CA ARG A 110 9.00 3.98 10.35
C ARG A 110 8.82 3.36 11.74
N GLU A 111 7.59 2.95 12.06
CA GLU A 111 7.15 2.28 13.29
C GLU A 111 7.12 0.75 13.06
N LEU A 112 7.57 0.28 11.89
CA LEU A 112 7.81 -1.14 11.66
C LEU A 112 9.27 -1.41 11.97
N CYS A 113 9.53 -2.46 12.75
CA CYS A 113 10.87 -2.91 13.09
C CYS A 113 11.72 -1.84 13.79
N ASP A 114 11.08 -0.99 14.58
CA ASP A 114 11.74 0.10 15.29
C ASP A 114 12.14 -0.32 16.73
N GLY A 115 11.78 -1.54 17.12
CA GLY A 115 12.02 -2.11 18.44
C GLY A 115 10.97 -1.74 19.49
N ASN A 116 9.95 -0.96 19.11
CA ASN A 116 8.79 -0.65 19.93
C ASN A 116 7.60 -1.48 19.48
N GLN A 117 6.69 -1.75 20.41
CA GLN A 117 5.44 -2.45 20.11
C GLN A 117 4.36 -1.40 19.80
N ASP A 118 4.20 -1.07 18.52
CA ASP A 118 3.22 -0.10 18.03
C ASP A 118 1.86 -0.72 17.71
N CYS A 119 1.81 -2.01 17.35
CA CYS A 119 0.59 -2.81 17.32
C CYS A 119 0.36 -3.55 18.65
N LEU A 120 -0.90 -3.77 19.04
CA LEU A 120 -1.25 -4.45 20.30
C LEU A 120 -0.58 -5.81 20.51
N GLU A 121 -0.38 -6.61 19.47
CA GLU A 121 0.29 -7.93 19.55
C GLU A 121 1.73 -7.90 19.01
N GLY A 122 2.29 -6.72 18.70
CA GLY A 122 3.64 -6.58 18.15
C GLY A 122 3.80 -7.10 16.72
N ASP A 123 2.71 -7.12 15.94
CA ASP A 123 2.71 -7.56 14.54
C ASP A 123 3.70 -6.76 13.67
N ASP A 124 3.90 -5.49 14.02
CA ASP A 124 4.86 -4.53 13.46
C ASP A 124 6.34 -4.96 13.66
N GLU A 125 6.64 -5.78 14.67
CA GLU A 125 7.98 -6.22 15.04
C GLU A 125 8.29 -7.68 14.66
N ASN A 126 7.30 -8.41 14.14
CA ASN A 126 7.41 -9.86 13.90
C ASN A 126 8.14 -10.23 12.59
N PHE A 127 8.57 -9.25 11.79
CA PHE A 127 9.07 -9.44 10.42
C PHE A 127 10.31 -8.61 10.06
N CYS A 128 11.19 -8.46 11.04
CA CYS A 128 12.39 -7.64 10.94
C CYS A 128 13.61 -8.53 10.68
N THR A 129 14.30 -8.33 9.56
CA THR A 129 15.53 -9.08 9.20
C THR A 129 16.77 -8.24 9.41
#